data_AF-G9Y511-F1
#
_entry.id   AF-G9Y511-F1
#
_cell.length_a   1.000
_cell.length_b   1.000
_cell.length_c   1.000
_cell.angle_alpha   90.00
_cell.angle_beta   90.00
_cell.angle_gamma   90.00
#
_symmetry.space_group_name_H-M   'P 1'
#
loop_
_entity.id
_entity.type
_entity.pdbx_description
1 polymer ?
#
loop_
_entity_poly.entity_id
_entity_poly.type
_entity_poly.pdbx_seq_one_letter_code
_entity_poly.pdbx_strand_id
1 'polypeptide(L)'
;MFFSWETFRNDLSKAVKTDFLSIYEKMLNEKIYGGCLVIDDETSSMFLVFNTLEYLSKKDSLLFGEDQFKEFREILSPEQFQASFGQYENVAISTKWVPDEWGYGNNSLTDSLINKVNVILSRNRKSFKKNDEISIFEKRIHKVMIDALLSLKTYLKEEKKRAIFFYLYR
;
A
#
# COMPACT_ATOMS: atom_id res chain seq x y z
N MET A 1 30.53 -8.15 -5.50
CA MET A 1 30.08 -7.29 -4.39
C MET A 1 29.24 -8.15 -3.48
N PHE A 2 29.68 -8.38 -2.23
CA PHE A 2 28.92 -9.19 -1.28
C PHE A 2 27.74 -8.39 -0.73
N PHE A 3 26.59 -9.04 -0.61
CA PHE A 3 25.39 -8.45 -0.03
C PHE A 3 25.55 -8.30 1.48
N SER A 4 25.54 -7.06 1.97
CA SER A 4 25.53 -6.75 3.40
C SER A 4 24.10 -6.50 3.85
N TRP A 5 23.62 -7.32 4.79
CA TRP A 5 22.30 -7.18 5.38
C TRP A 5 22.13 -5.87 6.15
N GLU A 6 23.19 -5.40 6.80
CA GLU A 6 23.18 -4.13 7.53
C GLU A 6 23.07 -2.94 6.57
N THR A 7 23.86 -2.96 5.49
CA THR A 7 23.80 -1.94 4.44
C THR A 7 22.42 -1.92 3.80
N PHE A 8 21.89 -3.08 3.41
CA PHE A 8 20.55 -3.17 2.81
C PHE A 8 19.46 -2.66 3.75
N ARG A 9 19.54 -2.97 5.06
CA ARG A 9 18.59 -2.44 6.05
C ARG A 9 18.63 -0.92 6.13
N ASN A 10 19.83 -0.34 6.19
CA ASN A 10 20.00 1.11 6.28
C ASN A 10 19.51 1.79 4.99
N ASP A 11 19.82 1.22 3.84
CA ASP A 11 19.38 1.71 2.53
C ASP A 11 17.86 1.66 2.41
N LEU A 12 17.21 0.56 2.82
CA LEU A 12 15.75 0.45 2.78
C LEU A 12 15.08 1.45 3.73
N SER A 13 15.53 1.55 4.98
CA SER A 13 14.98 2.51 5.93
C SER A 13 15.09 3.96 5.44
N LYS A 14 16.24 4.31 4.83
CA LYS A 14 16.44 5.62 4.22
C LYS A 14 15.53 5.82 3.01
N ALA A 15 15.41 4.82 2.15
CA ALA A 15 14.57 4.86 0.96
C ALA A 15 13.09 5.05 1.32
N VAL A 16 12.58 4.24 2.25
CA VAL A 16 11.20 4.34 2.76
C VAL A 16 10.92 5.71 3.34
N LYS A 17 11.82 6.28 4.14
CA LYS A 17 11.64 7.64 4.69
C LYS A 17 11.63 8.70 3.60
N THR A 18 12.56 8.64 2.65
CA THR A 18 12.71 9.65 1.58
C THR A 18 11.53 9.61 0.61
N ASP A 19 11.14 8.42 0.18
CA ASP A 19 10.02 8.23 -0.72
C ASP A 19 8.71 8.59 -0.01
N PHE A 20 8.55 8.25 1.28
CA PHE A 20 7.42 8.73 2.06
C PHE A 20 7.30 10.25 2.05
N LEU A 21 8.38 10.99 2.32
CA LEU A 21 8.34 12.46 2.33
C LEU A 21 7.93 13.02 0.97
N SER A 22 8.43 12.42 -0.11
CA SER A 22 8.07 12.81 -1.49
C SER A 22 6.61 12.52 -1.82
N ILE A 23 6.07 11.39 -1.35
CA ILE A 23 4.65 11.06 -1.51
C ILE A 23 3.79 11.97 -0.61
N TYR A 24 4.27 12.29 0.59
CA TYR A 24 3.56 13.12 1.56
C TYR A 24 3.30 14.53 1.04
N GLU A 25 4.21 15.10 0.23
CA GLU A 25 3.98 16.37 -0.47
C GLU A 25 2.72 16.34 -1.35
N LYS A 26 2.42 15.19 -1.97
CA LYS A 26 1.21 14.99 -2.79
C LYS A 26 -0.05 14.82 -1.93
N MET A 27 0.10 14.48 -0.65
CA MET A 27 -0.99 14.21 0.30
C MET A 27 -1.15 15.33 1.35
N LEU A 28 -0.53 16.51 1.18
CA LEU A 28 -0.41 17.55 2.22
C LEU A 28 -1.75 17.98 2.83
N ASN A 29 -2.80 18.05 2.01
CA ASN A 29 -4.14 18.48 2.42
C ASN A 29 -5.07 17.30 2.72
N GLU A 30 -4.54 16.08 2.74
CA GLU A 30 -5.32 14.86 2.90
C GLU A 30 -5.04 14.18 4.24
N LYS A 31 -5.99 13.36 4.69
CA LYS A 31 -5.89 12.54 5.89
C LYS A 31 -5.47 11.14 5.47
N ILE A 32 -4.20 10.81 5.70
CA ILE A 32 -3.70 9.43 5.53
C ILE A 32 -4.56 8.48 6.37
N TYR A 33 -5.16 7.51 5.69
CA TYR A 33 -5.97 6.45 6.27
C TYR A 33 -5.10 5.21 6.59
N GLY A 34 -4.21 4.84 5.68
CA GLY A 34 -3.33 3.69 5.84
C GLY A 34 -2.15 3.72 4.87
N GLY A 35 -1.10 2.97 5.21
CA GLY A 35 0.07 2.77 4.38
C GLY A 35 0.59 1.33 4.45
N CYS A 36 1.34 0.91 3.44
CA CYS A 36 1.91 -0.43 3.38
C CYS A 36 3.24 -0.39 2.64
N LEU A 37 4.16 -1.26 3.06
CA LEU A 37 5.31 -1.65 2.24
C LEU A 37 5.00 -3.06 1.73
N VAL A 38 4.65 -3.14 0.46
CA VAL A 38 4.27 -4.36 -0.25
C VAL A 38 5.53 -4.96 -0.87
N ILE A 39 5.58 -6.29 -0.95
CA ILE A 39 6.60 -7.03 -1.68
C ILE A 39 5.91 -8.00 -2.64
N ASP A 40 6.51 -8.24 -3.79
CA ASP A 40 6.05 -9.27 -4.73
C ASP A 40 6.25 -10.69 -4.19
N ASP A 41 5.55 -11.64 -4.80
CA ASP A 41 5.63 -13.07 -4.50
C ASP A 41 7.04 -13.64 -4.69
N GLU A 42 7.81 -13.11 -5.65
CA GLU A 42 9.19 -13.53 -5.88
C GLU A 42 10.20 -12.94 -4.89
N THR A 43 9.79 -12.01 -4.01
CA THR A 43 10.71 -11.27 -3.11
C THR A 43 11.83 -10.58 -3.89
N SER A 44 11.48 -9.94 -4.99
CA SER A 44 12.36 -9.30 -5.95
C SER A 44 12.12 -7.78 -6.03
N SER A 45 10.93 -7.31 -5.67
CA SER A 45 10.54 -5.91 -5.75
C SER A 45 9.57 -5.49 -4.64
N MET A 46 9.72 -4.25 -4.15
CA MET A 46 8.89 -3.67 -3.10
C MET A 46 8.24 -2.36 -3.54
N PHE A 47 7.08 -2.05 -2.97
CA PHE A 47 6.31 -0.83 -3.22
C PHE A 47 5.85 -0.20 -1.90
N LEU A 48 6.10 1.09 -1.75
CA LEU A 48 5.54 1.88 -0.65
C LEU A 48 4.30 2.58 -1.15
N VAL A 49 3.17 2.30 -0.50
CA VAL A 49 1.83 2.72 -0.95
C VAL A 49 1.00 3.28 0.20
N PHE A 50 0.11 4.21 -0.11
CA PHE A 50 -0.75 4.90 0.85
C PHE A 50 -2.14 5.14 0.30
N ASN A 51 -3.11 5.20 1.22
CA ASN A 51 -4.45 5.70 0.98
C ASN A 51 -4.78 6.83 1.93
N THR A 52 -5.59 7.76 1.44
CA THR A 52 -6.16 8.86 2.21
C THR A 52 -7.68 8.74 2.26
N LEU A 53 -8.30 9.37 3.25
CA LEU A 53 -9.76 9.40 3.36
C LEU A 53 -10.40 10.12 2.16
N GLU A 54 -9.73 11.14 1.64
CA GLU A 54 -10.14 11.94 0.49
C GLU A 54 -10.07 11.12 -0.80
N TYR A 55 -9.00 10.35 -1.00
CA TYR A 55 -8.91 9.42 -2.13
C TYR A 55 -10.03 8.38 -2.08
N LEU A 56 -10.25 7.75 -0.91
CA LEU A 56 -11.31 6.77 -0.73
C LEU A 56 -12.71 7.39 -0.95
N SER A 57 -12.94 8.60 -0.44
CA SER A 57 -14.21 9.31 -0.61
C SER A 57 -14.44 9.73 -2.07
N LYS A 58 -13.40 10.17 -2.78
CA LYS A 58 -13.48 10.46 -4.22
C LYS A 58 -13.80 9.20 -5.00
N LYS A 59 -13.14 8.09 -4.69
CA LYS A 59 -13.42 6.78 -5.28
C LYS A 59 -14.88 6.38 -5.05
N ASP A 60 -15.36 6.45 -3.82
CA ASP A 60 -16.76 6.15 -3.50
C ASP A 60 -17.69 7.09 -4.25
N SER A 61 -17.40 8.39 -4.37
CA SER A 61 -18.22 9.30 -5.17
C SER A 61 -18.23 8.99 -6.67
N LEU A 62 -17.14 8.43 -7.22
CA LEU A 62 -17.10 8.00 -8.62
C LEU A 62 -17.86 6.69 -8.82
N LEU A 63 -17.78 5.77 -7.86
CA LEU A 63 -18.51 4.51 -7.90
C LEU A 63 -20.01 4.72 -7.67
N PHE A 64 -20.40 5.57 -6.72
CA PHE A 64 -21.79 5.77 -6.29
C PHE A 64 -22.40 7.09 -6.78
N GLY A 65 -21.69 7.85 -7.62
CA GLY A 65 -22.17 9.09 -8.24
C GLY A 65 -23.16 8.84 -9.38
N GLU A 66 -23.14 7.64 -9.95
CA GLU A 66 -24.19 7.11 -10.80
C GLU A 66 -24.94 6.01 -10.02
N ASP A 67 -26.27 5.96 -10.16
CA ASP A 67 -27.05 4.86 -9.60
C ASP A 67 -26.65 3.57 -10.33
N GLN A 68 -25.68 2.84 -9.76
CA GLN A 68 -25.17 1.58 -10.33
C GLN A 68 -26.26 0.53 -10.51
N PHE A 69 -27.39 0.73 -9.84
CA PHE A 69 -28.54 -0.14 -9.92
C PHE A 69 -29.65 0.41 -10.81
N LYS A 70 -29.43 1.53 -11.52
CA LYS A 70 -30.45 2.21 -12.32
C LYS A 70 -31.21 1.26 -13.23
N GLU A 71 -30.50 0.46 -14.02
CA GLU A 71 -31.13 -0.52 -14.93
C GLU A 71 -31.95 -1.57 -14.17
N PHE A 72 -31.49 -2.00 -13.00
CA PHE A 72 -32.22 -2.96 -12.16
C PHE A 72 -33.44 -2.33 -11.47
N ARG A 73 -33.35 -1.06 -11.04
CA ARG A 73 -34.46 -0.31 -10.46
C ARG A 73 -35.52 0.05 -11.51
N GLU A 74 -35.13 0.18 -12.78
CA GLU A 74 -36.06 0.35 -13.90
C GLU A 74 -36.83 -0.95 -14.24
N ILE A 75 -36.27 -2.13 -13.92
CA ILE A 75 -36.85 -3.44 -14.26
C ILE A 75 -37.59 -4.09 -13.08
N LEU A 76 -37.09 -3.92 -11.86
CA LEU A 76 -37.57 -4.62 -10.66
C LEU A 76 -38.50 -3.74 -9.82
N SER A 77 -39.51 -4.35 -9.18
CA SER A 77 -40.26 -3.65 -8.12
C SER A 77 -39.35 -3.37 -6.91
N PRO A 78 -39.69 -2.39 -6.06
CA PRO A 78 -38.94 -2.12 -4.82
C PRO A 78 -38.74 -3.36 -3.94
N GLU A 79 -39.76 -4.23 -3.80
CA GLU A 79 -39.61 -5.46 -3.01
C GLU A 79 -38.67 -6.48 -3.67
N GLN A 80 -38.73 -6.62 -5.00
CA GLN A 80 -37.84 -7.52 -5.75
C GLN A 80 -36.39 -7.04 -5.72
N PHE A 81 -36.19 -5.73 -5.83
CA PHE A 81 -34.90 -5.10 -5.70
C PHE A 81 -34.32 -5.35 -4.30
N GLN A 82 -35.12 -5.13 -3.25
CA GLN A 82 -34.70 -5.37 -1.87
C GLN A 82 -34.44 -6.85 -1.58
N ALA A 83 -35.19 -7.78 -2.18
CA ALA A 83 -34.96 -9.22 -2.04
C ALA A 83 -33.67 -9.68 -2.76
N SER A 84 -33.33 -9.06 -3.89
CA SER A 84 -32.17 -9.43 -4.70
C SER A 84 -30.87 -8.80 -4.19
N PHE A 85 -30.95 -7.55 -3.73
CA PHE A 85 -29.78 -6.75 -3.39
C PHE A 85 -29.71 -6.40 -1.90
N GLY A 86 -30.81 -6.44 -1.13
CA GLY A 86 -30.85 -6.02 0.27
C GLY A 86 -31.17 -4.53 0.45
N GLN A 87 -30.94 -3.97 1.65
CA GLN A 87 -31.14 -2.54 1.94
C GLN A 87 -30.01 -1.66 1.37
N TYR A 88 -29.78 -1.69 0.05
CA TYR A 88 -28.86 -0.80 -0.66
C TYR A 88 -29.54 0.55 -1.02
N GLU A 89 -30.31 1.13 -0.10
CA GLU A 89 -31.02 2.38 -0.38
C GLU A 89 -30.21 3.63 -0.10
N ASN A 90 -29.08 3.54 0.61
CA ASN A 90 -28.22 4.71 0.81
C ASN A 90 -26.76 4.28 0.89
N VAL A 91 -26.01 4.68 -0.13
CA VAL A 91 -24.55 4.82 -0.17
C VAL A 91 -23.81 3.66 0.48
N ALA A 92 -23.46 2.65 -0.32
CA ALA A 92 -22.39 1.75 0.08
C ALA A 92 -21.08 2.55 0.10
N ILE A 93 -20.86 3.43 1.08
CA ILE A 93 -19.56 4.05 1.32
C ILE A 93 -18.64 2.88 1.71
N SER A 94 -18.01 2.29 0.71
CA SER A 94 -17.01 1.25 0.88
C SER A 94 -15.71 1.92 1.29
N THR A 95 -15.72 2.52 2.49
CA THR A 95 -14.49 2.71 3.27
C THR A 95 -13.81 1.36 3.59
N LYS A 96 -14.38 0.22 3.16
CA LYS A 96 -13.64 -1.01 2.95
C LYS A 96 -12.65 -0.82 1.80
N TRP A 97 -11.45 -0.43 2.19
CA TRP A 97 -10.23 -0.56 1.39
C TRP A 97 -10.07 -2.02 0.91
N VAL A 98 -9.82 -2.21 -0.38
CA VAL A 98 -9.45 -3.49 -1.00
C VAL A 98 -7.93 -3.51 -1.21
N PRO A 99 -7.22 -4.62 -0.93
CA PRO A 99 -5.76 -4.73 -1.04
C PRO A 99 -5.11 -4.20 -2.33
N ASP A 100 -5.84 -4.25 -3.44
CA ASP A 100 -5.34 -3.86 -4.76
C ASP A 100 -5.55 -2.38 -5.11
N GLU A 101 -6.21 -1.61 -4.23
CA GLU A 101 -6.53 -0.21 -4.47
C GLU A 101 -5.68 0.71 -3.61
N TRP A 102 -4.66 1.34 -4.20
CA TRP A 102 -3.80 2.33 -3.55
C TRP A 102 -3.82 3.66 -4.32
N GLY A 103 -4.18 4.75 -3.63
CA GLY A 103 -4.25 6.08 -4.24
C GLY A 103 -2.89 6.74 -4.45
N TYR A 104 -1.90 6.37 -3.65
CA TYR A 104 -0.56 6.92 -3.73
C TYR A 104 0.48 5.81 -3.60
N GLY A 105 1.60 5.98 -4.31
CA GLY A 105 2.71 5.04 -4.22
C GLY A 105 4.03 5.59 -4.76
N ASN A 106 5.12 4.94 -4.39
CA ASN A 106 6.47 5.29 -4.86
C ASN A 106 6.64 5.11 -6.37
N ASN A 107 5.80 4.28 -7.00
CA ASN A 107 5.69 4.13 -8.46
C ASN A 107 5.30 5.44 -9.18
N SER A 108 4.68 6.39 -8.47
CA SER A 108 4.37 7.73 -9.00
C SER A 108 5.52 8.74 -8.90
N LEU A 109 6.67 8.33 -8.36
CA LEU A 109 7.84 9.19 -8.18
C LEU A 109 8.84 8.98 -9.31
N THR A 110 9.40 10.06 -9.85
CA THR A 110 10.44 10.00 -10.89
C THR A 110 11.75 9.40 -10.35
N ASP A 111 12.12 9.71 -9.10
CA ASP A 111 13.40 9.34 -8.48
C ASP A 111 13.25 8.51 -7.20
N SER A 112 12.33 7.54 -7.19
CA SER A 112 12.12 6.64 -6.03
C SER A 112 13.43 5.94 -5.63
N LEU A 113 13.83 6.11 -4.37
CA LEU A 113 14.96 5.39 -3.79
C LEU A 113 14.61 3.91 -3.56
N ILE A 114 13.34 3.59 -3.31
CA ILE A 114 12.88 2.19 -3.23
C ILE A 114 13.12 1.48 -4.57
N ASN A 115 12.90 2.13 -5.72
CA ASN A 115 13.22 1.54 -7.02
C ASN A 115 14.72 1.23 -7.17
N LYS A 116 15.61 2.06 -6.60
CA LYS A 116 17.05 1.78 -6.56
C LYS A 116 17.37 0.59 -5.65
N VAL A 117 16.69 0.47 -4.50
CA VAL A 117 16.80 -0.69 -3.61
C VAL A 117 16.29 -1.96 -4.29
N ASN A 118 15.22 -1.89 -5.09
CA ASN A 118 14.68 -3.04 -5.84
C ASN A 118 15.69 -3.62 -6.83
N VAL A 119 16.55 -2.80 -7.45
CA VAL A 119 17.64 -3.29 -8.30
C VAL A 119 18.60 -4.17 -7.50
N ILE A 120 18.93 -3.78 -6.27
CA ILE A 120 19.78 -4.55 -5.36
C ILE A 120 19.04 -5.81 -4.93
N LEU A 121 17.78 -5.70 -4.50
CA LEU A 121 16.95 -6.82 -4.05
C LEU A 121 16.85 -7.90 -5.14
N SER A 122 16.40 -7.52 -6.34
CA SER A 122 16.23 -8.44 -7.48
C SER A 122 17.52 -9.15 -7.86
N ARG A 123 18.66 -8.44 -7.88
CA ARG A 123 19.97 -9.04 -8.16
C ARG A 123 20.35 -10.10 -7.12
N ASN A 124 20.08 -9.83 -5.84
CA ASN A 124 20.39 -10.76 -4.76
C ASN A 124 19.43 -11.95 -4.73
N ARG A 125 18.14 -11.72 -4.95
CA ARG A 125 17.15 -12.79 -5.05
C ARG A 125 17.52 -13.82 -6.12
N LYS A 126 18.00 -13.36 -7.29
CA LYS A 126 18.48 -14.22 -8.40
C LYS A 126 19.73 -15.04 -8.07
N SER A 127 20.49 -14.68 -7.04
CA SER A 127 21.67 -15.43 -6.62
C SER A 127 21.34 -16.69 -5.81
N PHE A 128 20.15 -16.74 -5.20
CA PHE A 128 19.67 -17.90 -4.45
C PHE A 128 18.87 -18.85 -5.35
N LYS A 129 19.29 -20.12 -5.39
CA LYS A 129 18.66 -21.16 -6.24
C LYS A 129 18.00 -22.27 -5.44
N LYS A 130 18.42 -22.49 -4.18
CA LYS A 130 17.87 -23.54 -3.32
C LYS A 130 16.70 -23.01 -2.51
N ASN A 131 15.66 -23.83 -2.35
CA ASN A 131 14.44 -23.45 -1.61
C ASN A 131 14.73 -23.00 -0.17
N ASP A 132 15.66 -23.66 0.53
CA ASP A 132 16.02 -23.29 1.90
C ASP A 132 16.69 -21.91 1.97
N GLU A 133 17.57 -21.60 1.01
CA GLU A 133 18.23 -20.30 0.93
C GLU A 133 17.23 -19.18 0.62
N ILE A 134 16.27 -19.46 -0.27
CA ILE A 134 15.18 -18.56 -0.62
C ILE A 134 14.30 -18.28 0.60
N SER A 135 13.87 -19.31 1.33
CA SER A 135 13.04 -19.13 2.53
C SER A 135 13.75 -18.32 3.63
N ILE A 136 15.06 -18.55 3.82
CA ILE A 136 15.86 -17.75 4.75
C ILE A 136 15.95 -16.29 4.30
N PHE A 137 16.13 -16.06 3.00
CA PHE A 137 16.17 -14.74 2.41
C PHE A 137 14.85 -13.99 2.58
N GLU A 138 13.72 -14.61 2.23
CA GLU A 138 12.36 -14.06 2.39
C GLU A 138 12.10 -13.62 3.83
N LYS A 139 12.34 -14.51 4.81
CA LYS A 139 12.17 -14.19 6.23
C LYS A 139 13.00 -12.97 6.66
N ARG A 140 14.22 -12.84 6.15
CA ARG A 140 15.08 -11.69 6.46
C ARG A 140 14.57 -10.42 5.80
N ILE A 141 14.10 -10.49 4.55
CA ILE A 141 13.52 -9.33 3.86
C ILE A 141 12.27 -8.83 4.60
N HIS A 142 11.34 -9.70 4.98
CA HIS A 142 10.18 -9.31 5.78
C HIS A 142 10.58 -8.63 7.09
N LYS A 143 11.61 -9.14 7.79
CA LYS A 143 12.11 -8.50 9.01
C LYS A 143 12.64 -7.09 8.73
N VAL A 144 13.42 -6.92 7.66
CA VAL A 144 13.97 -5.61 7.29
C VAL A 144 12.86 -4.64 6.86
N MET A 145 11.81 -5.11 6.18
CA MET A 145 10.63 -4.31 5.85
C MET A 145 9.88 -3.85 7.11
N ILE A 146 9.67 -4.76 8.08
CA ILE A 146 9.08 -4.43 9.39
C ILE A 146 9.91 -3.32 10.07
N ASP A 147 11.23 -3.49 10.12
CA ASP A 147 12.14 -2.53 10.76
C ASP A 147 12.06 -1.15 10.08
N ALA A 148 12.01 -1.11 8.74
CA ALA A 148 11.89 0.14 7.99
C ALA A 148 10.56 0.86 8.25
N LEU A 149 9.44 0.13 8.28
CA LEU A 149 8.12 0.68 8.60
C LEU A 149 8.03 1.16 10.06
N LEU A 150 8.62 0.42 11.00
CA LEU A 150 8.70 0.84 12.41
C LEU A 150 9.54 2.11 12.55
N SER A 151 10.66 2.21 11.83
CA SER A 151 11.50 3.41 11.81
C SER A 151 10.71 4.62 11.28
N LEU A 152 9.93 4.44 10.20
CA LEU A 152 9.08 5.49 9.67
C LEU A 152 7.99 5.90 10.69
N LYS A 153 7.33 4.92 11.33
CA LYS A 153 6.33 5.17 12.37
C LYS A 153 6.90 5.98 13.54
N THR A 154 8.11 5.66 13.99
CA THR A 154 8.77 6.40 15.08
C THR A 154 9.02 7.85 14.65
N TYR A 155 9.58 8.05 13.46
CA TYR A 155 9.79 9.38 12.90
C TYR A 155 8.49 10.21 12.85
N LEU A 156 7.38 9.60 12.43
CA LEU A 156 6.08 10.27 12.34
C LEU A 156 5.48 10.65 13.70
N LYS A 157 5.71 9.83 14.73
CA LYS A 157 5.27 10.13 16.10
C LYS A 157 5.99 11.34 16.68
N GLU A 158 7.31 11.44 16.44
CA GLU A 158 8.13 12.57 16.88
C GLU A 158 7.65 13.88 16.24
N GLU A 159 7.21 13.82 14.98
CA GLU A 159 6.69 14.95 14.21
C GLU A 159 5.21 15.31 14.53
N LYS A 160 4.57 14.67 15.53
CA LYS A 160 3.16 14.87 15.95
C LYS A 160 2.09 14.66 14.84
N LYS A 161 2.41 13.95 13.75
CA LYS A 161 1.50 13.78 12.60
C LYS A 161 0.81 12.43 12.59
N ARG A 162 -0.38 12.37 13.22
CA ARG A 162 -1.48 11.37 13.06
C ARG A 162 -1.11 9.88 13.16
N ALA A 163 -2.11 9.03 13.37
CA ALA A 163 -1.92 7.58 13.39
C ALA A 163 -1.86 7.06 11.94
N ILE A 164 -0.68 6.60 11.50
CA ILE A 164 -0.53 5.84 10.25
C ILE A 164 -0.51 4.36 10.60
N PHE A 165 -1.46 3.61 10.03
CA PHE A 165 -1.50 2.15 10.13
C PHE A 165 -0.64 1.57 9.02
N PHE A 166 0.39 0.82 9.41
CA PHE A 166 1.25 0.10 8.50
C PHE A 166 0.82 -1.36 8.42
N TYR A 167 0.52 -1.82 7.21
CA TYR A 167 0.24 -3.23 6.93
C TYR A 167 1.46 -3.87 6.25
N LEU A 168 1.56 -5.18 6.42
CA LEU A 168 2.52 -6.03 5.72
C LEU A 168 1.71 -7.14 5.06
N TYR A 169 1.78 -7.20 3.74
CA TYR A 169 1.17 -8.29 2.98
C TYR A 169 1.99 -9.57 3.22
N ARG A 170 1.30 -10.70 3.41
CA ARG A 170 1.88 -12.03 3.62
C ARG A 170 1.71 -12.88 2.38
#